data_AF-A0A9J6FI92-F1
#
_entry.id   AF-A0A9J6FI92-F1
#
_cell.length_a   1.000
_cell.length_b   1.000
_cell.length_c   1.000
_cell.angle_alpha   90.00
_cell.angle_beta   90.00
_cell.angle_gamma   90.00
#
_symmetry.space_group_name_H-M   'P 1'
#
loop_
_entity.id
_entity.type
_entity.pdbx_description
1 polymer ?
#
loop_
_entity_poly.entity_id
_entity_poly.type
_entity_poly.pdbx_seq_one_letter_code
_entity_poly.pdbx_strand_id
1 'polypeptide(L)'
;MARSLQVTSQRIAEKLTILNDRGVGMLTRIYNIKKACGDAKSKPSFLSDKNLESAIKHVVRRFPNIDIRGNSVTVSSVNIRQDIMKLLSLYYYTFVDLLDFRDHVNELLTTIDSFQLHLDITVNFDATKAYLDLVAAVEDRKAVLACFNTAHEMTHGHSDNSFPSLGQLIVEYDPPLKKLADEFVPHSKTLFQALLSLQQVFPRRNLTADEWRKSQMLSLLVTPAQMLTPAQTETMPCEYLSLETMERWIILGFLLLHPYLQQPPAQSLFLQALSNGWALTLFRDELLAVHPYAQQFFEGLKGHGKRASEVKEALAHALSSAPLVHRERRKFLRSALKELALVLAEQPGLLGPKALYVLMGLSLARDEVCWLVRHNELGPPSRAPGRSRSLQGEDLLDRQLPELLFHMEELRALFRKYSQVVQLYYVQYLNGFDAPALETALQGIPGIPEEGRGAPLGGLLHCPRPGAQQSRAPRPKRAAAGLVRLQLHSERPAATVEPARAAAPGLPHEHPRVPHQDGRLPRPAARRDLRPLHLLCAAGRNGGPPVAVVRRLHGSGVERPRTRGRPCSHEGDGVLAHCSDVGDARGRIGQVARDLVGLGRRGPILLPAPRTFHQAVSRGR
;
A
#
# COMPACT_ATOMS: atom_id res chain seq x y z
N MET A 1 -48.26 -0.44 1.75
CA MET A 1 -47.68 -1.19 0.61
C MET A 1 -46.28 -0.64 0.35
N ALA A 2 -45.24 -1.30 0.85
CA ALA A 2 -43.86 -0.91 0.56
C ALA A 2 -43.60 -1.18 -0.92
N ARG A 3 -43.25 -0.14 -1.69
CA ARG A 3 -42.76 -0.33 -3.07
C ARG A 3 -41.56 -1.27 -3.00
N SER A 4 -41.61 -2.39 -3.73
CA SER A 4 -40.46 -3.27 -3.88
C SER A 4 -39.31 -2.44 -4.45
N LEU A 5 -38.28 -2.19 -3.66
CA LEU A 5 -37.08 -1.49 -4.12
C LEU A 5 -36.47 -2.30 -5.27
N GLN A 6 -36.46 -1.75 -6.49
CA GLN A 6 -35.79 -2.39 -7.61
C GLN A 6 -34.27 -2.26 -7.43
N VAL A 7 -33.57 -3.40 -7.36
CA VAL A 7 -32.11 -3.48 -7.18
C VAL A 7 -31.35 -2.63 -8.20
N THR A 8 -31.81 -2.63 -9.45
CA THR A 8 -31.19 -1.90 -10.58
C THR A 8 -31.21 -0.38 -10.42
N SER A 9 -32.13 0.16 -9.61
CA SER A 9 -32.24 1.62 -9.38
C SER A 9 -31.29 2.15 -8.30
N GLN A 10 -30.59 1.26 -7.56
CA GLN A 10 -29.85 1.62 -6.35
C GLN A 10 -28.45 2.19 -6.59
N ARG A 11 -27.93 2.06 -7.82
CA ARG A 11 -26.65 2.65 -8.26
C ARG A 11 -25.49 2.33 -7.29
N ILE A 12 -25.42 1.07 -6.87
CA ILE A 12 -24.49 0.63 -5.82
C ILE A 12 -23.04 0.82 -6.27
N ALA A 13 -22.73 0.55 -7.53
CA ALA A 13 -21.38 0.75 -8.09
C ALA A 13 -20.97 2.23 -8.05
N GLU A 14 -21.87 3.14 -8.43
CA GLU A 14 -21.64 4.58 -8.40
C GLU A 14 -21.48 5.09 -6.97
N LYS A 15 -22.38 4.69 -6.06
CA LYS A 15 -22.30 5.04 -4.63
C LYS A 15 -20.98 4.55 -4.01
N LEU A 16 -20.60 3.29 -4.24
CA LEU A 16 -19.32 2.74 -3.78
C LEU A 16 -18.13 3.54 -4.32
N THR A 17 -18.15 3.88 -5.61
CA THR A 17 -17.06 4.65 -6.24
C THR A 17 -16.93 6.04 -5.65
N ILE A 18 -18.04 6.78 -5.55
CA ILE A 18 -18.08 8.15 -5.04
C ILE A 18 -17.68 8.20 -3.56
N LEU A 19 -18.22 7.28 -2.74
CA LEU A 19 -17.91 7.26 -1.31
C LEU A 19 -16.47 6.84 -1.03
N ASN A 20 -15.89 5.91 -1.79
CA ASN A 20 -14.47 5.58 -1.63
C ASN A 20 -13.57 6.78 -1.96
N ASP A 21 -13.84 7.49 -3.05
CA ASP A 21 -13.07 8.70 -3.40
C ASP A 21 -13.24 9.80 -2.34
N ARG A 22 -14.49 10.05 -1.91
CA ARG A 22 -14.79 11.00 -0.83
C ARG A 22 -14.08 10.61 0.47
N GLY A 23 -14.05 9.32 0.83
CA GLY A 23 -13.38 8.80 2.01
C GLY A 23 -11.87 9.08 1.99
N VAL A 24 -11.21 8.93 0.85
CA VAL A 24 -9.79 9.31 0.70
C VAL A 24 -9.59 10.82 0.88
N GLY A 25 -10.50 11.63 0.35
CA GLY A 25 -10.52 13.08 0.59
C GLY A 25 -10.67 13.42 2.07
N MET A 26 -11.58 12.75 2.78
CA MET A 26 -11.80 12.93 4.22
C MET A 26 -10.57 12.55 5.04
N LEU A 27 -9.99 11.36 4.80
CA LEU A 27 -8.75 10.93 5.45
C LEU A 27 -7.61 11.92 5.22
N THR A 28 -7.50 12.48 4.01
CA THR A 28 -6.49 13.51 3.69
C THR A 28 -6.67 14.76 4.54
N ARG A 29 -7.91 15.26 4.68
CA ARG A 29 -8.20 16.45 5.49
C ARG A 29 -8.00 16.16 6.98
N ILE A 30 -8.45 15.02 7.47
CA ILE A 30 -8.27 14.60 8.87
C ILE A 30 -6.79 14.50 9.19
N TYR A 31 -6.01 13.83 8.33
CA TYR A 31 -4.56 13.71 8.44
C TYR A 31 -3.88 15.07 8.53
N ASN A 32 -4.20 16.00 7.63
CA ASN A 32 -3.58 17.32 7.63
C ASN A 32 -3.88 18.09 8.92
N ILE A 33 -5.12 18.01 9.41
CA ILE A 33 -5.51 18.65 10.68
C ILE A 33 -4.82 17.95 11.87
N LYS A 34 -4.67 16.62 11.85
CA LYS A 34 -3.92 15.87 12.88
C LYS A 34 -2.47 16.33 12.93
N LYS A 35 -1.79 16.39 11.78
CA LYS A 35 -0.40 16.89 11.68
C LYS A 35 -0.29 18.34 12.13
N ALA A 36 -1.20 19.21 11.68
CA ALA A 36 -1.20 20.62 12.04
C ALA A 36 -1.39 20.84 13.56
N CYS A 37 -2.29 20.08 14.19
CA CYS A 37 -2.53 20.15 15.63
C CYS A 37 -1.45 19.47 16.47
N GLY A 38 -0.71 18.51 15.90
CA GLY A 38 0.38 17.80 16.57
C GLY A 38 1.72 18.53 16.56
N ASP A 39 1.96 19.38 15.56
CA ASP A 39 3.19 20.19 15.47
C ASP A 39 3.04 21.52 16.24
N ALA A 40 3.99 21.80 17.14
CA ALA A 40 3.96 22.99 17.99
C ALA A 40 4.02 24.31 17.19
N LYS A 41 4.57 24.30 15.98
CA LYS A 41 4.69 25.50 15.13
C LYS A 41 3.41 25.79 14.35
N SER A 42 2.72 24.78 13.84
CA SER A 42 1.47 24.95 13.08
C SER A 42 0.19 24.89 13.92
N LYS A 43 0.28 24.37 15.16
CA LYS A 43 -0.87 24.26 16.06
C LYS A 43 -1.46 25.65 16.30
N PRO A 44 -2.79 25.83 16.18
CA PRO A 44 -3.42 27.12 16.47
C PRO A 44 -2.98 27.68 17.83
N SER A 45 -2.45 28.90 17.83
CA SER A 45 -1.71 29.48 18.97
C SER A 45 -2.51 29.47 20.27
N PHE A 46 -3.82 29.73 20.20
CA PHE A 46 -4.72 29.70 21.36
C PHE A 46 -4.81 28.32 22.03
N LEU A 47 -4.55 27.21 21.33
CA LEU A 47 -4.52 25.86 21.93
C LEU A 47 -3.23 25.57 22.73
N SER A 48 -2.24 26.46 22.64
CA SER A 48 -0.98 26.39 23.38
C SER A 48 -0.80 27.58 24.33
N ASP A 49 -1.77 28.50 24.40
CA ASP A 49 -1.75 29.65 25.28
C ASP A 49 -2.02 29.22 26.74
N LYS A 50 -1.07 29.50 27.63
CA LYS A 50 -1.17 29.20 29.06
C LYS A 50 -2.37 29.89 29.72
N ASN A 51 -2.79 31.05 29.21
CA ASN A 51 -3.94 31.78 29.73
C ASN A 51 -5.28 31.08 29.39
N LEU A 52 -5.32 30.31 28.30
CA LEU A 52 -6.50 29.61 27.83
C LEU A 52 -6.52 28.13 28.22
N GLU A 53 -5.41 27.58 28.73
CA GLU A 53 -5.27 26.17 29.08
C GLU A 53 -6.33 25.69 30.08
N SER A 54 -6.64 26.50 31.11
CA SER A 54 -7.67 26.17 32.10
C SER A 54 -9.08 26.12 31.50
N ALA A 55 -9.38 27.04 30.58
CA ALA A 55 -10.64 27.08 29.86
C ALA A 55 -10.79 25.90 28.91
N ILE A 56 -9.74 25.59 28.14
CA ILE A 56 -9.72 24.44 27.22
C ILE A 56 -9.89 23.14 27.99
N LYS A 57 -9.20 22.95 29.13
CA LYS A 57 -9.38 21.78 29.99
C LYS A 57 -10.82 21.68 30.53
N HIS A 58 -11.43 22.81 30.89
CA HIS A 58 -12.83 22.83 31.33
C HIS A 58 -13.79 22.39 30.21
N VAL A 59 -13.65 22.96 29.01
CA VAL A 59 -14.44 22.64 27.83
C VAL A 59 -14.30 21.18 27.43
N VAL A 60 -13.07 20.66 27.36
CA VAL A 60 -12.79 19.25 27.02
C VAL A 60 -13.38 18.29 28.06
N ARG A 61 -13.31 18.63 29.36
CA ARG A 61 -13.85 17.77 30.43
C ARG A 61 -15.39 17.70 30.41
N ARG A 62 -16.05 18.75 29.94
CA ARG A 62 -17.51 18.85 29.88
C ARG A 62 -18.08 18.37 28.54
N PHE A 63 -17.24 18.16 27.53
CA PHE A 63 -17.67 17.70 26.22
C PHE A 63 -18.48 16.38 26.30
N PRO A 64 -19.64 16.27 25.62
CA PRO A 64 -20.23 17.23 24.68
C PRO A 64 -21.17 18.25 25.36
N ASN A 65 -21.48 18.04 26.64
CA ASN A 65 -22.42 18.84 27.44
C ASN A 65 -21.71 20.06 28.08
N ILE A 66 -21.44 21.07 27.26
CA ILE A 66 -20.72 22.30 27.66
C ILE A 66 -21.71 23.25 28.38
N ASP A 67 -21.43 23.59 29.64
CA ASP A 67 -22.17 24.62 30.38
C ASP A 67 -21.36 25.92 30.42
N ILE A 68 -21.86 26.94 29.71
CA ILE A 68 -21.18 28.23 29.54
C ILE A 68 -21.32 29.12 30.79
N ARG A 69 -22.30 28.84 31.66
CA ARG A 69 -22.64 29.71 32.80
C ARG A 69 -21.63 29.63 33.95
N GLY A 70 -20.83 28.56 34.02
CA GLY A 70 -19.96 28.29 35.17
C GLY A 70 -18.55 28.89 35.11
N ASN A 71 -18.04 29.32 33.96
CA ASN A 71 -16.65 29.79 33.86
C ASN A 71 -16.40 30.78 32.68
N SER A 72 -17.16 31.87 32.67
CA SER A 72 -17.24 32.82 31.54
C SER A 72 -16.03 33.74 31.37
N VAL A 73 -15.04 33.78 32.27
CA VAL A 73 -14.10 34.92 32.34
C VAL A 73 -12.89 34.82 31.38
N THR A 74 -12.51 33.62 30.92
CA THR A 74 -11.28 33.45 30.09
C THR A 74 -11.51 33.36 28.59
N VAL A 75 -12.64 32.83 28.12
CA VAL A 75 -13.00 32.74 26.67
C VAL A 75 -13.88 33.92 26.20
N SER A 76 -14.25 34.82 27.11
CA SER A 76 -15.13 35.97 26.85
C SER A 76 -14.47 37.14 26.13
N SER A 77 -13.16 37.13 25.95
CA SER A 77 -12.50 38.17 25.17
C SER A 77 -12.92 38.08 23.69
N VAL A 78 -13.53 39.16 23.20
CA VAL A 78 -14.17 39.24 21.87
C VAL A 78 -13.19 38.91 20.74
N ASN A 79 -11.94 39.35 20.86
CA ASN A 79 -10.89 39.13 19.84
C ASN A 79 -10.51 37.65 19.75
N ILE A 80 -10.26 36.99 20.89
CA ILE A 80 -9.89 35.56 20.93
C ILE A 80 -11.05 34.72 20.38
N ARG A 81 -12.30 35.09 20.67
CA ARG A 81 -13.49 34.39 20.16
C ARG A 81 -13.61 34.44 18.63
N GLN A 82 -13.43 35.61 18.02
CA GLN A 82 -13.46 35.76 16.55
C GLN A 82 -12.31 34.99 15.89
N ASP A 83 -11.12 35.01 16.49
CA ASP A 83 -9.95 34.28 16.00
C ASP A 83 -10.15 32.76 16.11
N ILE A 84 -10.71 32.26 17.22
CA ILE A 84 -11.05 30.83 17.37
C ILE A 84 -12.04 30.41 16.30
N MET A 85 -13.12 31.16 16.09
CA MET A 85 -14.11 30.82 15.05
C MET A 85 -13.49 30.79 13.66
N LYS A 86 -12.71 31.82 13.32
CA LYS A 86 -12.07 31.92 12.01
C LYS A 86 -11.10 30.76 11.79
N LEU A 87 -10.24 30.46 12.76
CA LEU A 87 -9.19 29.43 12.64
C LEU A 87 -9.73 27.99 12.75
N LEU A 88 -10.76 27.75 13.57
CA LEU A 88 -11.32 26.41 13.75
C LEU A 88 -12.47 26.09 12.80
N SER A 89 -13.08 27.07 12.11
CA SER A 89 -14.17 26.83 11.15
C SER A 89 -13.84 25.73 10.14
N LEU A 90 -12.67 25.80 9.51
CA LEU A 90 -12.23 24.79 8.55
C LEU A 90 -12.13 23.40 9.18
N TYR A 91 -11.66 23.33 10.42
CA TYR A 91 -11.52 22.05 11.12
C TYR A 91 -12.89 21.50 11.49
N TYR A 92 -13.75 22.33 12.07
CA TYR A 92 -15.11 21.99 12.46
C TYR A 92 -15.93 21.47 11.28
N TYR A 93 -16.01 22.21 10.16
CA TYR A 93 -16.78 21.76 9.00
C TYR A 93 -16.20 20.51 8.34
N THR A 94 -14.90 20.24 8.47
CA THR A 94 -14.31 18.96 8.04
C THR A 94 -14.86 17.77 8.84
N PHE A 95 -15.25 17.98 10.09
CA PHE A 95 -15.89 16.93 10.88
C PHE A 95 -17.39 16.84 10.68
N VAL A 96 -18.05 17.96 10.36
CA VAL A 96 -19.44 17.93 9.88
C VAL A 96 -19.50 17.08 8.59
N ASP A 97 -18.58 17.33 7.64
CA ASP A 97 -18.42 16.51 6.44
C ASP A 97 -18.21 15.00 6.76
N LEU A 98 -17.55 14.69 7.88
CA LEU A 98 -17.31 13.31 8.32
C LEU A 98 -18.57 12.65 8.86
N LEU A 99 -19.42 13.41 9.58
CA LEU A 99 -20.72 12.94 10.03
C LEU A 99 -21.61 12.58 8.82
N ASP A 100 -21.70 13.50 7.85
CA ASP A 100 -22.45 13.25 6.62
C ASP A 100 -21.88 12.04 5.87
N PHE A 101 -20.56 11.94 5.74
CA PHE A 101 -19.91 10.80 5.11
C PHE A 101 -20.29 9.47 5.76
N ARG A 102 -20.23 9.39 7.10
CA ARG A 102 -20.63 8.20 7.86
C ARG A 102 -22.08 7.81 7.55
N ASP A 103 -23.00 8.76 7.57
CA ASP A 103 -24.42 8.48 7.40
C ASP A 103 -24.69 7.90 5.99
N HIS A 104 -24.04 8.43 4.95
CA HIS A 104 -24.11 7.87 3.59
C HIS A 104 -23.48 6.47 3.49
N VAL A 105 -22.39 6.22 4.21
CA VAL A 105 -21.77 4.88 4.28
C VAL A 105 -22.74 3.90 4.94
N ASN A 106 -23.32 4.24 6.09
CA ASN A 106 -24.26 3.38 6.81
C ASN A 106 -25.53 3.09 5.98
N GLU A 107 -26.06 4.09 5.28
CA GLU A 107 -27.18 3.91 4.34
C GLU A 107 -26.82 2.92 3.23
N LEU A 108 -25.62 3.07 2.63
CA LEU A 108 -25.16 2.17 1.58
C LEU A 108 -24.94 0.74 2.09
N LEU A 109 -24.31 0.55 3.26
CA LEU A 109 -24.11 -0.77 3.85
C LEU A 109 -25.44 -1.46 4.14
N THR A 110 -26.40 -0.73 4.70
CA THR A 110 -27.77 -1.22 4.94
C THR A 110 -28.46 -1.61 3.63
N THR A 111 -28.29 -0.81 2.59
CA THR A 111 -28.82 -1.09 1.25
C THR A 111 -28.22 -2.40 0.71
N ILE A 112 -26.90 -2.55 0.77
CA ILE A 112 -26.18 -3.75 0.31
C ILE A 112 -26.69 -5.03 1.01
N ASP A 113 -26.89 -4.97 2.33
CA ASP A 113 -27.39 -6.13 3.08
C ASP A 113 -28.85 -6.45 2.79
N SER A 114 -29.69 -5.42 2.59
CA SER A 114 -31.10 -5.62 2.25
C SER A 114 -31.26 -6.41 0.95
N PHE A 115 -30.32 -6.25 0.01
CA PHE A 115 -30.25 -7.02 -1.23
C PHE A 115 -29.43 -8.30 -1.14
N GLN A 116 -28.79 -8.56 0.00
CA GLN A 116 -27.93 -9.73 0.23
C GLN A 116 -26.92 -9.94 -0.90
N LEU A 117 -26.22 -8.87 -1.30
CA LEU A 117 -25.26 -8.95 -2.40
C LEU A 117 -24.20 -10.02 -2.11
N HIS A 118 -24.03 -10.94 -3.06
CA HIS A 118 -22.95 -11.90 -3.03
C HIS A 118 -21.64 -11.19 -3.38
N LEU A 119 -20.69 -11.11 -2.44
CA LEU A 119 -19.38 -10.49 -2.65
C LEU A 119 -18.28 -11.56 -2.60
N ASP A 120 -17.57 -11.71 -3.71
CA ASP A 120 -16.43 -12.60 -3.88
C ASP A 120 -15.34 -11.90 -4.71
N ILE A 121 -14.14 -11.78 -4.13
CA ILE A 121 -13.01 -11.08 -4.76
C ILE A 121 -12.58 -11.74 -6.09
N THR A 122 -12.88 -13.01 -6.28
CA THR A 122 -12.52 -13.78 -7.49
C THR A 122 -13.56 -13.67 -8.61
N VAL A 123 -14.77 -13.19 -8.29
CA VAL A 123 -15.89 -13.11 -9.24
C VAL A 123 -16.24 -11.65 -9.55
N ASN A 124 -16.71 -10.91 -8.55
CA ASN A 124 -17.08 -9.50 -8.67
C ASN A 124 -16.04 -8.62 -7.99
N PHE A 125 -14.82 -8.69 -8.52
CA PHE A 125 -13.62 -8.04 -7.98
C PHE A 125 -13.85 -6.57 -7.60
N ASP A 126 -14.36 -5.74 -8.52
CA ASP A 126 -14.50 -4.29 -8.29
C ASP A 126 -15.49 -3.98 -7.18
N ALA A 127 -16.62 -4.68 -7.13
CA ALA A 127 -17.64 -4.51 -6.09
C ALA A 127 -17.11 -4.95 -4.73
N THR A 128 -16.50 -6.13 -4.64
CA THR A 128 -15.94 -6.67 -3.39
C THR A 128 -14.79 -5.80 -2.88
N LYS A 129 -13.88 -5.38 -3.77
CA LYS A 129 -12.79 -4.48 -3.44
C LYS A 129 -13.29 -3.13 -2.93
N ALA A 130 -14.23 -2.50 -3.64
CA ALA A 130 -14.76 -1.19 -3.25
C ALA A 130 -15.52 -1.26 -1.93
N TYR A 131 -16.23 -2.35 -1.67
CA TYR A 131 -16.87 -2.62 -0.39
C TYR A 131 -15.85 -2.73 0.75
N LEU A 132 -14.83 -3.58 0.59
CA LEU A 132 -13.79 -3.78 1.62
C LEU A 132 -12.94 -2.52 1.87
N ASP A 133 -12.67 -1.73 0.82
CA ASP A 133 -11.97 -0.45 0.95
C ASP A 133 -12.76 0.55 1.79
N LEU A 134 -14.09 0.61 1.62
CA LEU A 134 -14.97 1.52 2.34
C LEU A 134 -15.08 1.17 3.83
N VAL A 135 -15.18 -0.12 4.15
CA VAL A 135 -15.30 -0.62 5.53
C VAL A 135 -14.04 -0.31 6.37
N ALA A 136 -12.87 -0.22 5.75
CA ALA A 136 -11.59 -0.13 6.44
C ALA A 136 -11.07 1.32 6.68
N ALA A 137 -11.95 2.33 6.70
CA ALA A 137 -11.61 3.76 6.79
C ALA A 137 -12.32 4.48 7.97
N VAL A 138 -11.80 4.38 9.20
CA VAL A 138 -12.33 5.16 10.36
C VAL A 138 -11.20 5.62 11.29
N GLU A 139 -11.16 6.93 11.61
CA GLU A 139 -10.26 7.54 12.62
C GLU A 139 -10.96 8.69 13.40
N ASP A 140 -10.45 9.02 14.60
CA ASP A 140 -11.06 9.85 15.66
C ASP A 140 -10.34 11.20 15.93
N ARG A 141 -11.03 12.18 16.57
CA ARG A 141 -10.46 13.18 17.50
C ARG A 141 -11.53 14.09 18.17
N LYS A 142 -11.32 14.46 19.45
CA LYS A 142 -12.31 15.20 20.29
C LYS A 142 -12.09 16.69 20.54
N ALA A 143 -10.83 17.13 20.72
CA ALA A 143 -10.54 18.45 21.31
C ALA A 143 -10.89 19.65 20.43
N VAL A 144 -10.77 19.50 19.11
CA VAL A 144 -10.98 20.57 18.13
C VAL A 144 -12.46 20.98 18.02
N LEU A 145 -13.35 20.02 18.24
CA LEU A 145 -14.80 20.20 18.12
C LEU A 145 -15.40 20.95 19.30
N ALA A 146 -14.96 20.57 20.50
CA ALA A 146 -15.37 21.22 21.74
C ALA A 146 -15.06 22.73 21.73
N CYS A 147 -13.85 23.10 21.27
CA CYS A 147 -13.39 24.48 21.23
C CYS A 147 -14.17 25.34 20.21
N PHE A 148 -14.52 24.79 19.04
CA PHE A 148 -15.29 25.54 18.04
C PHE A 148 -16.69 25.86 18.54
N ASN A 149 -17.41 24.88 19.11
CA ASN A 149 -18.80 25.12 19.53
C ASN A 149 -18.91 26.09 20.71
N THR A 150 -17.97 26.04 21.66
CA THR A 150 -17.93 27.05 22.73
C THR A 150 -17.78 28.46 22.16
N ALA A 151 -16.91 28.67 21.17
CA ALA A 151 -16.76 29.98 20.54
C ALA A 151 -17.98 30.40 19.70
N HIS A 152 -18.62 29.44 19.02
CA HIS A 152 -19.85 29.67 18.24
C HIS A 152 -21.02 30.11 19.14
N GLU A 153 -21.28 29.36 20.21
CA GLU A 153 -22.38 29.63 21.14
C GLU A 153 -22.18 30.95 21.89
N MET A 154 -20.94 31.26 22.27
CA MET A 154 -20.60 32.56 22.86
C MET A 154 -20.75 33.73 21.87
N THR A 155 -20.80 33.49 20.56
CA THR A 155 -20.92 34.55 19.53
C THR A 155 -22.34 34.74 19.05
N HIS A 156 -23.07 33.66 18.82
CA HIS A 156 -24.41 33.68 18.24
C HIS A 156 -25.53 33.48 19.28
N GLY A 157 -25.17 33.20 20.54
CA GLY A 157 -26.13 32.95 21.62
C GLY A 157 -26.79 31.56 21.57
N HIS A 158 -26.41 30.72 20.61
CA HIS A 158 -26.86 29.34 20.47
C HIS A 158 -25.75 28.42 19.92
N SER A 159 -25.78 27.15 20.31
CA SER A 159 -24.92 26.10 19.73
C SER A 159 -25.17 25.94 18.22
N ASP A 160 -24.18 25.44 17.48
CA ASP A 160 -24.36 25.08 16.07
C ASP A 160 -25.31 23.87 15.95
N ASN A 161 -26.15 23.83 14.90
CA ASN A 161 -27.17 22.80 14.71
C ASN A 161 -26.57 21.39 14.58
N SER A 162 -25.35 21.26 14.04
CA SER A 162 -24.66 19.99 13.86
C SER A 162 -23.85 19.56 15.09
N PHE A 163 -23.63 20.46 16.06
CA PHE A 163 -22.78 20.16 17.20
C PHE A 163 -23.28 19.04 18.12
N PRO A 164 -24.58 18.93 18.47
CA PRO A 164 -25.06 17.85 19.33
C PRO A 164 -24.76 16.47 18.71
N SER A 165 -25.11 16.29 17.44
CA SER A 165 -24.86 15.05 16.68
C SER A 165 -23.36 14.75 16.55
N LEU A 166 -22.56 15.79 16.29
CA LEU A 166 -21.12 15.66 16.15
C LEU A 166 -20.41 15.35 17.48
N GLY A 167 -20.88 15.96 18.57
CA GLY A 167 -20.40 15.70 19.92
C GLY A 167 -20.68 14.27 20.35
N GLN A 168 -21.88 13.78 20.06
CA GLN A 168 -22.28 12.40 20.31
C GLN A 168 -21.44 11.42 19.48
N LEU A 169 -21.25 11.68 18.18
CA LEU A 169 -20.40 10.86 17.31
C LEU A 169 -19.01 10.63 17.93
N ILE A 170 -18.36 11.71 18.35
CA ILE A 170 -17.01 11.63 18.92
C ILE A 170 -16.97 10.84 20.24
N VAL A 171 -17.98 10.99 21.09
CA VAL A 171 -18.01 10.24 22.36
C VAL A 171 -18.27 8.76 22.11
N GLU A 172 -19.19 8.43 21.21
CA GLU A 172 -19.55 7.05 20.89
C GLU A 172 -18.39 6.28 20.26
N TYR A 173 -17.58 6.93 19.43
CA TYR A 173 -16.45 6.31 18.73
C TYR A 173 -15.14 6.36 19.51
N ASP A 174 -15.19 6.45 20.84
CA ASP A 174 -14.01 6.35 21.70
C ASP A 174 -14.20 5.26 22.78
N PRO A 175 -13.55 4.08 22.63
CA PRO A 175 -12.68 3.68 21.52
C PRO A 175 -13.45 3.26 20.26
N PRO A 176 -12.94 3.55 19.03
CA PRO A 176 -13.72 3.45 17.79
C PRO A 176 -14.07 2.01 17.41
N LEU A 177 -13.14 1.07 17.61
CA LEU A 177 -13.35 -0.33 17.21
C LEU A 177 -14.49 -1.00 17.97
N LYS A 178 -14.73 -0.63 19.23
CA LYS A 178 -15.82 -1.20 20.03
C LYS A 178 -17.18 -0.82 19.45
N LYS A 179 -17.38 0.48 19.21
CA LYS A 179 -18.62 0.99 18.61
C LYS A 179 -18.82 0.44 17.20
N LEU A 180 -17.77 0.39 16.39
CA LEU A 180 -17.83 -0.17 15.04
C LEU A 180 -18.19 -1.66 15.06
N ALA A 181 -17.63 -2.46 15.96
CA ALA A 181 -17.98 -3.88 16.06
C ALA A 181 -19.49 -4.07 16.36
N ASP A 182 -20.06 -3.23 17.23
CA ASP A 182 -21.50 -3.24 17.55
C ASP A 182 -22.36 -2.80 16.34
N GLU A 183 -21.94 -1.77 15.60
CA GLU A 183 -22.64 -1.27 14.40
C GLU A 183 -22.55 -2.24 13.21
N PHE A 184 -21.51 -3.06 13.13
CA PHE A 184 -21.30 -4.02 12.04
C PHE A 184 -22.02 -5.36 12.23
N VAL A 185 -22.71 -5.58 13.34
CA VAL A 185 -23.55 -6.76 13.58
C VAL A 185 -24.55 -7.04 12.45
N PRO A 186 -25.38 -6.08 11.97
CA PRO A 186 -26.28 -6.30 10.83
C PRO A 186 -25.54 -6.62 9.52
N HIS A 187 -24.33 -6.08 9.34
CA HIS A 187 -23.50 -6.23 8.14
C HIS A 187 -22.64 -7.51 8.12
N SER A 188 -22.75 -8.33 9.18
CA SER A 188 -21.83 -9.42 9.46
C SER A 188 -21.79 -10.51 8.38
N LYS A 189 -22.95 -10.89 7.82
CA LYS A 189 -23.04 -11.92 6.78
C LYS A 189 -22.29 -11.50 5.51
N THR A 190 -22.57 -10.30 5.01
CA THR A 190 -21.99 -9.76 3.77
C THR A 190 -20.50 -9.51 3.93
N LEU A 191 -20.08 -8.91 5.05
CA LEU A 191 -18.66 -8.68 5.33
C LEU A 191 -17.91 -10.01 5.51
N PHE A 192 -18.50 -11.01 6.16
CA PHE A 192 -17.88 -12.32 6.31
C PHE A 192 -17.66 -13.02 4.96
N GLN A 193 -18.64 -13.00 4.06
CA GLN A 193 -18.51 -13.56 2.71
C GLN A 193 -17.39 -12.87 1.92
N ALA A 194 -17.37 -11.54 1.93
CA ALA A 194 -16.34 -10.75 1.26
C ALA A 194 -14.93 -11.09 1.79
N LEU A 195 -14.76 -11.14 3.12
CA LEU A 195 -13.47 -11.46 3.75
C LEU A 195 -13.04 -12.91 3.49
N LEU A 196 -13.96 -13.86 3.57
CA LEU A 196 -13.63 -15.28 3.39
C LEU A 196 -13.22 -15.59 1.94
N SER A 197 -13.75 -14.84 0.95
CA SER A 197 -13.30 -14.96 -0.45
C SER A 197 -11.79 -14.71 -0.62
N LEU A 198 -11.17 -13.89 0.26
CA LEU A 198 -9.73 -13.65 0.25
C LEU A 198 -8.91 -14.90 0.58
N GLN A 199 -9.51 -15.95 1.16
CA GLN A 199 -8.82 -17.23 1.42
C GLN A 199 -8.28 -17.87 0.13
N GLN A 200 -8.90 -17.61 -1.02
CA GLN A 200 -8.45 -18.13 -2.32
C GLN A 200 -7.27 -17.33 -2.91
N VAL A 201 -6.98 -16.14 -2.38
CA VAL A 201 -6.01 -15.19 -2.97
C VAL A 201 -4.87 -14.88 -2.01
N PHE A 202 -5.17 -14.50 -0.77
CA PHE A 202 -4.19 -14.02 0.19
C PHE A 202 -3.10 -15.06 0.50
N PRO A 203 -3.40 -16.34 0.79
CA PRO A 203 -2.35 -17.32 1.09
C PRO A 203 -1.40 -17.57 -0.08
N ARG A 204 -1.92 -17.69 -1.31
CA ARG A 204 -1.11 -17.90 -2.52
C ARG A 204 -0.31 -16.66 -2.96
N ARG A 205 -0.72 -15.47 -2.53
CA ARG A 205 0.03 -14.23 -2.73
C ARG A 205 1.04 -13.96 -1.61
N ASN A 206 0.80 -14.49 -0.41
CA ASN A 206 1.64 -14.33 0.77
C ASN A 206 2.71 -15.42 0.92
N LEU A 207 3.39 -15.79 -0.18
CA LEU A 207 4.42 -16.84 -0.17
C LEU A 207 5.79 -16.31 0.26
N THR A 208 6.64 -17.20 0.76
CA THR A 208 8.03 -16.91 1.10
C THR A 208 8.90 -16.79 -0.16
N ALA A 209 10.09 -16.20 -0.02
CA ALA A 209 11.05 -16.12 -1.12
C ALA A 209 11.51 -17.50 -1.62
N ASP A 210 11.56 -18.51 -0.75
CA ASP A 210 11.91 -19.87 -1.15
C ASP A 210 10.82 -20.51 -2.02
N GLU A 211 9.56 -20.29 -1.69
CA GLU A 211 8.44 -20.73 -2.53
C GLU A 211 8.42 -20.01 -3.87
N TRP A 212 8.73 -18.71 -3.89
CA TRP A 212 8.92 -17.95 -5.13
C TRP A 212 10.06 -18.48 -6.00
N ARG A 213 11.17 -18.89 -5.39
CA ARG A 213 12.28 -19.56 -6.11
C ARG A 213 11.84 -20.92 -6.65
N LYS A 214 11.12 -21.72 -5.86
CA LYS A 214 10.62 -23.04 -6.30
C LYS A 214 9.66 -22.92 -7.48
N SER A 215 8.78 -21.92 -7.47
CA SER A 215 7.85 -21.66 -8.57
C SER A 215 8.44 -20.85 -9.73
N GLN A 216 9.71 -20.41 -9.61
CA GLN A 216 10.38 -19.54 -10.58
C GLN A 216 9.55 -18.28 -10.92
N MET A 217 8.97 -17.67 -9.88
CA MET A 217 8.03 -16.57 -10.01
C MET A 217 8.63 -15.38 -10.78
N LEU A 218 7.87 -14.80 -11.71
CA LEU A 218 8.24 -13.67 -12.59
C LEU A 218 9.31 -13.96 -13.65
N SER A 219 9.90 -15.16 -13.72
CA SER A 219 10.89 -15.46 -14.75
C SER A 219 10.22 -15.73 -16.11
N LEU A 220 10.78 -15.11 -17.16
CA LEU A 220 10.36 -15.34 -18.55
C LEU A 220 11.22 -16.40 -19.25
N LEU A 221 12.32 -16.83 -18.62
CA LEU A 221 13.34 -17.67 -19.23
C LEU A 221 13.20 -19.16 -18.89
N VAL A 222 12.35 -19.50 -17.92
CA VAL A 222 12.12 -20.89 -17.46
C VAL A 222 11.54 -21.76 -18.58
N THR A 223 10.57 -21.22 -19.31
CA THR A 223 9.91 -21.93 -20.41
C THR A 223 9.96 -21.07 -21.68
N PRO A 224 11.08 -21.06 -22.42
CA PRO A 224 11.24 -20.21 -23.60
C PRO A 224 10.16 -20.43 -24.67
N ALA A 225 9.63 -21.66 -24.78
CA ALA A 225 8.54 -21.99 -25.69
C ALA A 225 7.23 -21.23 -25.39
N GLN A 226 7.03 -20.80 -24.14
CA GLN A 226 5.85 -20.05 -23.69
C GLN A 226 6.10 -18.53 -23.63
N MET A 227 7.24 -18.05 -24.14
CA MET A 227 7.60 -16.63 -24.07
C MET A 227 6.60 -15.75 -24.85
N LEU A 228 6.03 -16.25 -25.93
CA LEU A 228 5.00 -15.55 -26.71
C LEU A 228 3.57 -15.76 -26.20
N THR A 229 3.35 -16.75 -25.33
CA THR A 229 2.02 -17.05 -24.77
C THR A 229 1.60 -15.92 -23.82
N PRO A 230 0.36 -15.40 -23.91
CA PRO A 230 -0.12 -14.42 -22.95
C PRO A 230 -0.05 -14.96 -21.51
N ALA A 231 0.47 -14.16 -20.60
CA ALA A 231 0.36 -14.43 -19.17
C ALA A 231 -1.07 -14.12 -18.72
N GLN A 232 -1.83 -15.15 -18.34
CA GLN A 232 -3.22 -15.01 -17.95
C GLN A 232 -3.60 -15.91 -16.78
N THR A 233 -4.54 -15.44 -15.96
CA THR A 233 -5.22 -16.19 -14.91
C THR A 233 -6.71 -15.82 -14.93
N GLU A 234 -7.57 -16.66 -14.36
CA GLU A 234 -9.00 -16.34 -14.23
C GLU A 234 -9.26 -15.16 -13.29
N THR A 235 -8.30 -14.85 -12.42
CA THR A 235 -8.37 -13.78 -11.42
C THR A 235 -7.27 -12.73 -11.64
N MET A 236 -7.10 -12.28 -12.88
CA MET A 236 -6.11 -11.25 -13.29
C MET A 236 -5.92 -10.11 -12.26
N PRO A 237 -6.98 -9.39 -11.81
CA PRO A 237 -6.81 -8.27 -10.90
C PRO A 237 -6.32 -8.67 -9.50
N CYS A 238 -6.53 -9.92 -9.09
CA CYS A 238 -6.03 -10.48 -7.84
C CYS A 238 -4.51 -10.72 -7.87
N GLU A 239 -3.89 -10.84 -9.05
CA GLU A 239 -2.44 -11.12 -9.16
C GLU A 239 -1.57 -9.91 -8.81
N TYR A 240 -2.10 -8.70 -8.98
CA TYR A 240 -1.43 -7.44 -8.63
C TYR A 240 -2.21 -6.61 -7.60
N LEU A 241 -3.22 -7.21 -6.96
CA LEU A 241 -3.83 -6.65 -5.76
C LEU A 241 -2.76 -6.58 -4.64
N SER A 242 -2.67 -5.43 -3.99
CA SER A 242 -1.69 -5.19 -2.93
C SER A 242 -1.87 -6.13 -1.74
N LEU A 243 -0.78 -6.76 -1.33
CA LEU A 243 -0.75 -7.63 -0.15
C LEU A 243 -1.05 -6.84 1.13
N GLU A 244 -0.52 -5.63 1.26
CA GLU A 244 -0.81 -4.71 2.38
C GLU A 244 -2.30 -4.36 2.44
N THR A 245 -2.95 -4.17 1.29
CA THR A 245 -4.38 -3.84 1.25
C THR A 245 -5.22 -5.02 1.72
N MET A 246 -4.91 -6.24 1.27
CA MET A 246 -5.58 -7.46 1.75
C MET A 246 -5.34 -7.70 3.25
N GLU A 247 -4.10 -7.52 3.72
CA GLU A 247 -3.74 -7.63 5.13
C GLU A 247 -4.59 -6.68 6.00
N ARG A 248 -4.72 -5.42 5.58
CA ARG A 248 -5.56 -4.43 6.26
C ARG A 248 -7.04 -4.82 6.28
N TRP A 249 -7.59 -5.29 5.15
CA TRP A 249 -8.99 -5.74 5.09
C TRP A 249 -9.23 -6.94 6.01
N ILE A 250 -8.35 -7.94 5.98
CA ILE A 250 -8.46 -9.16 6.81
C ILE A 250 -8.43 -8.80 8.28
N ILE A 251 -7.43 -8.02 8.71
CA ILE A 251 -7.26 -7.70 10.12
C ILE A 251 -8.41 -6.82 10.62
N LEU A 252 -8.64 -5.66 9.98
CA LEU A 252 -9.67 -4.74 10.46
C LEU A 252 -11.07 -5.34 10.32
N GLY A 253 -11.34 -6.05 9.21
CA GLY A 253 -12.62 -6.70 8.96
C GLY A 253 -12.94 -7.81 9.98
N PHE A 254 -11.99 -8.67 10.34
CA PHE A 254 -12.24 -9.68 11.37
C PHE A 254 -12.20 -9.14 12.80
N LEU A 255 -11.60 -7.98 13.06
CA LEU A 255 -11.78 -7.27 14.32
C LEU A 255 -13.22 -6.76 14.47
N LEU A 256 -13.83 -6.26 13.39
CA LEU A 256 -15.27 -5.92 13.36
C LEU A 256 -16.13 -7.18 13.52
N LEU A 257 -15.75 -8.29 12.86
CA LEU A 257 -16.45 -9.57 12.92
C LEU A 257 -15.85 -10.56 13.93
N HIS A 258 -15.47 -10.06 15.11
CA HIS A 258 -14.78 -10.87 16.11
C HIS A 258 -15.46 -12.19 16.49
N PRO A 259 -16.81 -12.35 16.52
CA PRO A 259 -17.43 -13.63 16.82
C PRO A 259 -17.14 -14.71 15.76
N TYR A 260 -16.97 -14.31 14.50
CA TYR A 260 -16.71 -15.22 13.38
C TYR A 260 -15.30 -15.81 13.40
N LEU A 261 -14.38 -15.23 14.18
CA LEU A 261 -13.06 -15.81 14.39
C LEU A 261 -13.10 -17.18 15.08
N GLN A 262 -14.24 -17.58 15.66
CA GLN A 262 -14.46 -18.96 16.12
C GLN A 262 -14.38 -20.00 14.99
N GLN A 263 -14.65 -19.59 13.74
CA GLN A 263 -14.57 -20.47 12.59
C GLN A 263 -13.10 -20.67 12.15
N PRO A 264 -12.61 -21.92 12.01
CA PRO A 264 -11.21 -22.19 11.68
C PRO A 264 -10.68 -21.50 10.40
N PRO A 265 -11.45 -21.40 9.28
CA PRO A 265 -10.97 -20.71 8.09
C PRO A 265 -10.70 -19.21 8.33
N ALA A 266 -11.61 -18.53 9.03
CA ALA A 266 -11.49 -17.12 9.38
C ALA A 266 -10.34 -16.88 10.37
N GLN A 267 -10.22 -17.74 11.37
CA GLN A 267 -9.11 -17.72 12.32
C GLN A 267 -7.76 -17.85 11.61
N SER A 268 -7.62 -18.85 10.75
CA SER A 268 -6.38 -19.12 10.02
C SER A 268 -5.97 -17.91 9.18
N LEU A 269 -6.92 -17.36 8.42
CA LEU A 269 -6.70 -16.18 7.59
C LEU A 269 -6.29 -14.95 8.41
N PHE A 270 -6.95 -14.71 9.55
CA PHE A 270 -6.62 -13.62 10.47
C PHE A 270 -5.22 -13.75 11.09
N LEU A 271 -4.86 -14.93 11.60
CA LEU A 271 -3.54 -15.17 12.18
C LEU A 271 -2.43 -15.12 11.13
N GLN A 272 -2.71 -15.57 9.90
CA GLN A 272 -1.77 -15.45 8.78
C GLN A 272 -1.53 -13.97 8.40
N ALA A 273 -2.55 -13.11 8.49
CA ALA A 273 -2.35 -11.69 8.27
C ALA A 273 -1.54 -11.04 9.39
N LEU A 274 -1.83 -11.37 10.66
CA LEU A 274 -1.08 -10.86 11.82
C LEU A 274 0.40 -11.31 11.84
N SER A 275 0.73 -12.46 11.25
CA SER A 275 2.11 -12.96 11.23
C SER A 275 3.02 -12.20 10.27
N ASN A 276 2.47 -11.41 9.34
CA ASN A 276 3.23 -10.65 8.34
C ASN A 276 3.94 -9.42 8.91
N GLY A 277 3.51 -8.90 10.05
CA GLY A 277 4.07 -7.65 10.57
C GLY A 277 3.32 -7.12 11.78
N TRP A 278 3.83 -6.05 12.38
CA TRP A 278 3.23 -5.43 13.57
C TRP A 278 2.78 -3.98 13.35
N ALA A 279 2.97 -3.46 12.13
CA ALA A 279 2.58 -2.12 11.73
C ALA A 279 1.56 -2.18 10.59
N LEU A 280 0.37 -1.62 10.81
CA LEU A 280 -0.61 -1.36 9.75
C LEU A 280 -0.64 0.12 9.41
N THR A 281 -0.71 0.43 8.12
CA THR A 281 -0.89 1.80 7.64
C THR A 281 -2.36 2.18 7.74
N LEU A 282 -2.69 3.17 8.58
CA LEU A 282 -4.03 3.77 8.59
C LEU A 282 -4.16 4.76 7.44
N PHE A 283 -3.26 5.75 7.40
CA PHE A 283 -3.17 6.70 6.31
C PHE A 283 -1.78 7.35 6.24
N ARG A 284 -1.09 7.19 5.10
CA ARG A 284 0.28 7.71 4.87
C ARG A 284 1.27 7.19 5.93
N ASP A 285 1.82 8.06 6.77
CA ASP A 285 2.73 7.75 7.87
C ASP A 285 2.02 7.56 9.22
N GLU A 286 0.69 7.61 9.24
CA GLU A 286 -0.07 7.21 10.43
C GLU A 286 -0.17 5.70 10.51
N LEU A 287 0.46 5.15 11.55
CA LEU A 287 0.63 3.72 11.75
C LEU A 287 -0.12 3.23 12.99
N LEU A 288 -0.74 2.07 12.87
CA LEU A 288 -1.37 1.34 13.97
C LEU A 288 -0.47 0.19 14.42
N ALA A 289 -0.14 0.18 15.71
CA ALA A 289 0.46 -0.99 16.37
C ALA A 289 -0.62 -2.06 16.55
N VAL A 290 -0.78 -2.89 15.52
CA VAL A 290 -1.96 -3.76 15.36
C VAL A 290 -2.15 -4.77 16.50
N HIS A 291 -1.06 -5.38 16.97
CA HIS A 291 -1.13 -6.43 17.99
C HIS A 291 -1.55 -5.90 19.36
N PRO A 292 -0.91 -4.85 19.94
CA PRO A 292 -1.40 -4.23 21.17
C PRO A 292 -2.86 -3.75 21.06
N TYR A 293 -3.22 -3.16 19.91
CA TYR A 293 -4.57 -2.67 19.67
C TYR A 293 -5.61 -3.79 19.67
N ALA A 294 -5.36 -4.86 18.91
CA ALA A 294 -6.22 -6.04 18.86
C ALA A 294 -6.29 -6.76 20.21
N GLN A 295 -5.17 -6.88 20.93
CA GLN A 295 -5.12 -7.51 22.25
C GLN A 295 -6.00 -6.75 23.25
N GLN A 296 -5.84 -5.42 23.33
CA GLN A 296 -6.66 -4.57 24.21
C GLN A 296 -8.15 -4.69 23.88
N PHE A 297 -8.49 -4.76 22.59
CA PHE A 297 -9.87 -4.96 22.15
C PHE A 297 -10.44 -6.30 22.64
N PHE A 298 -9.75 -7.42 22.42
CA PHE A 298 -10.23 -8.74 22.85
C PHE A 298 -10.29 -8.91 24.37
N GLU A 299 -9.35 -8.32 25.12
CA GLU A 299 -9.37 -8.31 26.59
C GLU A 299 -10.58 -7.54 27.15
N GLY A 300 -11.04 -6.52 26.42
CA GLY A 300 -12.27 -5.78 26.74
C GLY A 300 -13.57 -6.54 26.46
N LEU A 301 -13.52 -7.69 25.77
CA LEU A 301 -14.68 -8.49 25.40
C LEU A 301 -14.80 -9.75 26.27
N LYS A 302 -15.99 -9.98 26.82
CA LYS A 302 -16.28 -11.21 27.58
C LYS A 302 -16.12 -12.44 26.66
N GLY A 303 -15.46 -13.49 27.16
CA GLY A 303 -15.27 -14.77 26.44
C GLY A 303 -14.18 -14.78 25.36
N HIS A 304 -13.43 -13.68 25.15
CA HIS A 304 -12.43 -13.57 24.08
C HIS A 304 -10.97 -13.73 24.56
N GLY A 305 -10.74 -14.18 25.80
CA GLY A 305 -9.39 -14.35 26.37
C GLY A 305 -8.47 -15.28 25.55
N LYS A 306 -9.03 -16.33 24.91
CA LYS A 306 -8.27 -17.19 23.98
C LYS A 306 -7.74 -16.39 22.79
N ARG A 307 -8.55 -15.50 22.21
CA ARG A 307 -8.17 -14.65 21.07
C ARG A 307 -7.08 -13.66 21.44
N ALA A 308 -7.16 -13.07 22.63
CA ALA A 308 -6.09 -12.22 23.14
C ALA A 308 -4.75 -12.96 23.26
N SER A 309 -4.77 -14.23 23.72
CA SER A 309 -3.56 -15.08 23.77
C SER A 309 -3.00 -15.38 22.38
N GLU A 310 -3.86 -15.75 21.43
CA GLU A 310 -3.45 -16.02 20.04
C GLU A 310 -2.84 -14.79 19.37
N VAL A 311 -3.39 -13.59 19.58
CA VAL A 311 -2.81 -12.32 19.08
C VAL A 311 -1.43 -12.07 19.72
N LYS A 312 -1.27 -12.36 21.01
CA LYS A 312 0.02 -12.21 21.70
C LYS A 312 1.08 -13.19 21.16
N GLU A 313 0.68 -14.40 20.81
CA GLU A 313 1.54 -15.40 20.15
C GLU A 313 1.87 -14.99 18.71
N ALA A 314 0.89 -14.49 17.96
CA ALA A 314 1.10 -13.94 16.62
C ALA A 314 2.12 -12.80 16.63
N LEU A 315 2.08 -11.91 17.63
CA LEU A 315 3.09 -10.87 17.80
C LEU A 315 4.49 -11.47 18.03
N ALA A 316 4.59 -12.51 18.85
CA ALA A 316 5.86 -13.19 19.10
C ALA A 316 6.45 -13.76 17.82
N HIS A 317 5.60 -14.36 16.99
CA HIS A 317 5.97 -14.93 15.69
C HIS A 317 6.33 -13.84 14.67
N ALA A 318 5.54 -12.77 14.57
CA ALA A 318 5.80 -11.67 13.64
C ALA A 318 7.15 -11.01 13.95
N LEU A 319 7.47 -10.79 15.23
CA LEU A 319 8.75 -10.21 15.65
C LEU A 319 9.97 -11.10 15.34
N SER A 320 9.82 -12.42 15.31
CA SER A 320 10.93 -13.35 15.07
C SER A 320 11.12 -13.69 13.59
N SER A 321 10.04 -13.74 12.81
CA SER A 321 10.06 -14.29 11.45
C SER A 321 9.90 -13.23 10.35
N ALA A 322 9.00 -12.25 10.53
CA ALA A 322 8.62 -11.32 9.46
C ALA A 322 9.83 -10.53 8.90
N PRO A 323 10.75 -9.98 9.72
CA PRO A 323 11.91 -9.25 9.18
C PRO A 323 12.75 -10.08 8.21
N LEU A 324 12.97 -11.35 8.54
CA LEU A 324 13.73 -12.27 7.70
C LEU A 324 12.96 -12.60 6.40
N VAL A 325 11.68 -12.93 6.51
CA VAL A 325 10.82 -13.24 5.35
C VAL A 325 10.84 -12.09 4.34
N HIS A 326 10.57 -10.86 4.81
CA HIS A 326 10.53 -9.67 3.97
C HIS A 326 11.92 -9.29 3.43
N ARG A 327 12.99 -9.49 4.19
CA ARG A 327 14.36 -9.32 3.70
C ARG A 327 14.68 -10.27 2.55
N GLU A 328 14.29 -11.54 2.65
CA GLU A 328 14.49 -12.52 1.59
C GLU A 328 13.62 -12.25 0.36
N ARG A 329 12.37 -11.78 0.56
CA ARG A 329 11.51 -11.32 -0.54
C ARG A 329 12.15 -10.18 -1.32
N ARG A 330 12.68 -9.16 -0.64
CA ARG A 330 13.40 -8.05 -1.30
C ARG A 330 14.63 -8.53 -2.07
N LYS A 331 15.41 -9.46 -1.52
CA LYS A 331 16.55 -10.08 -2.24
C LYS A 331 16.09 -10.80 -3.50
N PHE A 332 15.03 -11.61 -3.42
CA PHE A 332 14.47 -12.29 -4.58
C PHE A 332 14.00 -11.31 -5.65
N LEU A 333 13.22 -10.29 -5.24
CA LEU A 333 12.64 -9.32 -6.16
C LEU A 333 13.70 -8.48 -6.88
N ARG A 334 14.85 -8.17 -6.25
CA ARG A 334 15.95 -7.50 -6.95
C ARG A 334 16.41 -8.29 -8.17
N SER A 335 16.69 -9.58 -8.00
CA SER A 335 17.11 -10.44 -9.11
C SER A 335 16.00 -10.64 -10.14
N ALA A 336 14.76 -10.90 -9.68
CA ALA A 336 13.63 -11.15 -10.56
C ALA A 336 13.25 -9.93 -11.41
N LEU A 337 13.17 -8.74 -10.81
CA LEU A 337 12.85 -7.51 -11.55
C LEU A 337 13.99 -7.10 -12.47
N LYS A 338 15.25 -7.33 -12.10
CA LYS A 338 16.40 -7.12 -12.98
C LYS A 338 16.32 -7.99 -14.23
N GLU A 339 16.11 -9.29 -14.07
CA GLU A 339 15.95 -10.22 -15.21
C GLU A 339 14.77 -9.79 -16.09
N LEU A 340 13.62 -9.55 -15.48
CA LEU A 340 12.41 -9.13 -16.19
C LEU A 340 12.65 -7.84 -16.98
N ALA A 341 13.28 -6.83 -16.38
CA ALA A 341 13.59 -5.57 -17.03
C ALA A 341 14.55 -5.75 -18.22
N LEU A 342 15.62 -6.53 -18.05
CA LEU A 342 16.59 -6.80 -19.12
C LEU A 342 15.93 -7.53 -20.30
N VAL A 343 15.16 -8.59 -20.05
CA VAL A 343 14.46 -9.34 -21.11
C VAL A 343 13.48 -8.44 -21.87
N LEU A 344 12.71 -7.62 -21.16
CA LEU A 344 11.73 -6.71 -21.78
C LEU A 344 12.39 -5.52 -22.49
N ALA A 345 13.58 -5.08 -22.05
CA ALA A 345 14.35 -4.05 -22.74
C ALA A 345 14.91 -4.55 -24.08
N GLU A 346 15.41 -5.79 -24.10
CA GLU A 346 15.91 -6.45 -25.32
C GLU A 346 14.76 -6.80 -26.29
N GLN A 347 13.62 -7.26 -25.76
CA GLN A 347 12.45 -7.64 -26.55
C GLN A 347 11.19 -6.89 -26.09
N PRO A 348 11.04 -5.59 -26.47
CA PRO A 348 9.89 -4.78 -26.07
C PRO A 348 8.53 -5.33 -26.52
N GLY A 349 8.50 -6.14 -27.59
CA GLY A 349 7.30 -6.82 -28.07
C GLY A 349 6.64 -7.72 -27.03
N LEU A 350 7.41 -8.25 -26.07
CA LEU A 350 6.90 -9.09 -24.98
C LEU A 350 6.06 -8.31 -23.97
N LEU A 351 6.14 -6.98 -23.95
CA LEU A 351 5.31 -6.15 -23.06
C LEU A 351 3.81 -6.31 -23.32
N GLY A 352 3.40 -6.72 -24.53
CA GLY A 352 2.02 -7.09 -24.82
C GLY A 352 1.59 -8.35 -24.03
N PRO A 353 2.07 -9.55 -24.40
CA PRO A 353 1.66 -10.80 -23.78
C PRO A 353 2.08 -10.94 -22.30
N LYS A 354 3.12 -10.21 -21.84
CA LYS A 354 3.66 -10.33 -20.48
C LYS A 354 3.41 -9.11 -19.59
N ALA A 355 2.47 -8.23 -19.96
CA ALA A 355 2.12 -7.06 -19.15
C ALA A 355 1.79 -7.41 -17.69
N LEU A 356 1.10 -8.55 -17.48
CA LEU A 356 0.75 -9.05 -16.15
C LEU A 356 1.97 -9.22 -15.24
N TYR A 357 3.09 -9.76 -15.75
CA TYR A 357 4.30 -10.00 -14.96
C TYR A 357 4.91 -8.68 -14.47
N VAL A 358 4.82 -7.63 -15.29
CA VAL A 358 5.29 -6.30 -14.88
C VAL A 358 4.41 -5.71 -13.78
N LEU A 359 3.08 -5.83 -13.90
CA LEU A 359 2.15 -5.36 -12.86
C LEU A 359 2.34 -6.13 -11.54
N MET A 360 2.49 -7.45 -11.61
CA MET A 360 2.80 -8.30 -10.46
C MET A 360 4.13 -7.90 -9.81
N GLY A 361 5.20 -7.79 -10.59
CA GLY A 361 6.53 -7.42 -10.11
C GLY A 361 6.55 -6.05 -9.42
N LEU A 362 5.90 -5.05 -10.02
CA LEU A 362 5.75 -3.72 -9.44
C LEU A 362 4.92 -3.72 -8.16
N SER A 363 3.81 -4.48 -8.11
CA SER A 363 2.99 -4.58 -6.90
C SER A 363 3.76 -5.22 -5.76
N LEU A 364 4.42 -6.36 -5.99
CA LEU A 364 5.19 -7.08 -4.98
C LEU A 364 6.35 -6.22 -4.45
N ALA A 365 7.11 -5.59 -5.35
CA ALA A 365 8.20 -4.71 -4.94
C ALA A 365 7.71 -3.49 -4.16
N ARG A 366 6.60 -2.86 -4.58
CA ARG A 366 6.00 -1.76 -3.83
C ARG A 366 5.61 -2.21 -2.42
N ASP A 367 4.90 -3.33 -2.29
CA ASP A 367 4.44 -3.83 -0.99
C ASP A 367 5.63 -4.09 -0.04
N GLU A 368 6.73 -4.66 -0.53
CA GLU A 368 7.95 -4.88 0.27
C GLU A 368 8.67 -3.59 0.67
N VAL A 369 8.69 -2.57 -0.20
CA VAL A 369 9.23 -1.24 0.11
C VAL A 369 8.38 -0.57 1.20
N CYS A 370 7.06 -0.54 1.03
CA CYS A 370 6.14 0.05 2.00
C CYS A 370 6.21 -0.68 3.35
N TRP A 371 6.26 -2.02 3.32
CA TRP A 371 6.44 -2.84 4.52
C TRP A 371 7.70 -2.44 5.28
N LEU A 372 8.84 -2.33 4.59
CA LEU A 372 10.11 -1.95 5.22
C LEU A 372 10.04 -0.57 5.87
N VAL A 373 9.51 0.42 5.15
CA VAL A 373 9.40 1.80 5.63
C VAL A 373 8.54 1.86 6.90
N ARG A 374 7.31 1.31 6.88
CA ARG A 374 6.41 1.42 8.03
C ARG A 374 6.93 0.68 9.27
N HIS A 375 7.60 -0.45 9.09
CA HIS A 375 8.17 -1.21 10.21
C HIS A 375 9.44 -0.53 10.78
N ASN A 376 10.20 0.19 9.95
CA ASN A 376 11.32 1.01 10.40
C ASN A 376 10.84 2.22 11.21
N GLU A 377 9.80 2.93 10.72
CA GLU A 377 9.22 4.11 11.39
C GLU A 377 8.56 3.77 12.72
N LEU A 378 7.74 2.70 12.79
CA LEU A 378 7.10 2.32 14.05
C LEU A 378 8.09 1.65 15.03
N GLY A 379 9.05 0.89 14.50
CA GLY A 379 9.94 0.03 15.27
C GLY A 379 9.22 -1.18 15.91
N PRO A 380 9.97 -2.18 16.40
CA PRO A 380 9.38 -3.33 17.08
C PRO A 380 8.79 -2.91 18.43
N PRO A 381 7.55 -3.33 18.78
CA PRO A 381 7.00 -3.12 20.12
C PRO A 381 7.93 -3.75 21.17
N SER A 382 8.41 -2.91 22.09
CA SER A 382 9.49 -3.22 23.04
C SER A 382 9.21 -4.49 23.86
N ARG A 383 10.06 -5.52 23.70
CA ARG A 383 10.28 -6.55 24.71
C ARG A 383 11.42 -6.11 25.62
N ALA A 384 11.06 -5.34 26.65
CA ALA A 384 11.93 -4.89 27.73
C ALA A 384 13.12 -3.97 27.31
N PRO A 385 13.58 -3.06 28.19
CA PRO A 385 14.56 -2.01 27.85
C PRO A 385 15.99 -2.49 27.51
N GLY A 386 16.24 -3.81 27.45
CA GLY A 386 17.58 -4.39 27.30
C GLY A 386 17.85 -5.14 26.00
N ARG A 387 16.84 -5.66 25.29
CA ARG A 387 17.01 -6.39 24.01
C ARG A 387 16.74 -5.52 22.77
N SER A 388 16.18 -4.33 22.97
CA SER A 388 15.69 -3.45 21.91
C SER A 388 16.76 -3.04 20.89
N ARG A 389 18.02 -2.85 21.30
CA ARG A 389 19.08 -2.36 20.38
C ARG A 389 19.55 -3.37 19.34
N SER A 390 19.35 -4.67 19.56
CA SER A 390 19.86 -5.71 18.64
C SER A 390 18.97 -5.91 17.40
N LEU A 391 17.65 -5.73 17.53
CA LEU A 391 16.67 -5.84 16.43
C LEU A 391 16.46 -4.51 15.69
N GLN A 392 16.79 -3.38 16.33
CA GLN A 392 16.55 -2.03 15.79
C GLN A 392 17.53 -1.61 14.69
N GLY A 393 18.60 -2.37 14.46
CA GLY A 393 19.66 -2.01 13.53
C GLY A 393 19.57 -2.78 12.23
N GLU A 394 20.04 -4.03 12.21
CA GLU A 394 20.40 -4.67 10.93
C GLU A 394 19.24 -5.34 10.18
N ASP A 395 18.24 -5.87 10.88
CA ASP A 395 17.18 -6.68 10.23
C ASP A 395 16.19 -5.84 9.42
N LEU A 396 16.00 -4.58 9.81
CA LEU A 396 15.16 -3.59 9.12
C LEU A 396 15.98 -2.61 8.27
N LEU A 397 17.26 -2.92 8.00
CA LEU A 397 18.10 -2.18 7.06
C LEU A 397 18.25 -2.95 5.75
N ASP A 398 18.04 -2.26 4.63
CA ASP A 398 18.33 -2.77 3.30
C ASP A 398 19.22 -1.78 2.55
N ARG A 399 20.54 -2.03 2.56
CA ARG A 399 21.52 -1.20 1.83
C ARG A 399 21.36 -1.28 0.32
N GLN A 400 20.67 -2.31 -0.18
CA GLN A 400 20.40 -2.52 -1.61
C GLN A 400 18.98 -2.10 -2.00
N LEU A 401 18.23 -1.41 -1.12
CA LEU A 401 16.94 -0.84 -1.48
C LEU A 401 16.99 0.04 -2.75
N PRO A 402 18.04 0.87 -2.98
CA PRO A 402 18.14 1.65 -4.22
C PRO A 402 18.17 0.80 -5.49
N GLU A 403 18.76 -0.40 -5.46
CA GLU A 403 18.78 -1.33 -6.60
C GLU A 403 17.36 -1.82 -6.93
N LEU A 404 16.57 -2.17 -5.91
CA LEU A 404 15.18 -2.58 -6.09
C LEU A 404 14.34 -1.42 -6.68
N LEU A 405 14.48 -0.22 -6.12
CA LEU A 405 13.78 0.97 -6.60
C LEU A 405 14.15 1.34 -8.04
N PHE A 406 15.43 1.15 -8.40
CA PHE A 406 15.92 1.36 -9.75
C PHE A 406 15.22 0.42 -10.74
N HIS A 407 15.19 -0.89 -10.48
CA HIS A 407 14.52 -1.86 -11.36
C HIS A 407 12.99 -1.64 -11.44
N MET A 408 12.36 -1.16 -10.36
CA MET A 408 10.96 -0.73 -10.42
C MET A 408 10.77 0.43 -11.41
N GLU A 409 11.66 1.44 -11.39
CA GLU A 409 11.57 2.57 -12.32
C GLU A 409 11.96 2.18 -13.75
N GLU A 410 12.88 1.24 -13.96
CA GLU A 410 13.18 0.69 -15.29
C GLU A 410 11.94 0.03 -15.90
N LEU A 411 11.25 -0.84 -15.17
CA LEU A 411 10.02 -1.47 -15.63
C LEU A 411 8.92 -0.44 -15.96
N ARG A 412 8.77 0.60 -15.11
CA ARG A 412 7.85 1.71 -15.36
C ARG A 412 8.24 2.49 -16.62
N ALA A 413 9.54 2.74 -16.82
CA ALA A 413 10.04 3.43 -18.00
C ALA A 413 9.79 2.63 -19.29
N LEU A 414 9.99 1.30 -19.27
CA LEU A 414 9.68 0.42 -20.40
C LEU A 414 8.19 0.49 -20.76
N PHE A 415 7.30 0.40 -19.78
CA PHE A 415 5.85 0.53 -19.99
C PHE A 415 5.45 1.86 -20.60
N ARG A 416 6.04 2.97 -20.14
CA ARG A 416 5.76 4.30 -20.70
C ARG A 416 6.33 4.46 -22.10
N LYS A 417 7.56 4.00 -22.33
CA LYS A 417 8.27 4.12 -23.61
C LYS A 417 7.59 3.32 -24.72
N TYR A 418 7.14 2.11 -24.40
CA TYR A 418 6.53 1.19 -25.36
C TYR A 418 5.02 1.03 -25.15
N SER A 419 4.34 2.07 -24.65
CA SER A 419 2.89 2.04 -24.38
C SER A 419 2.07 1.67 -25.62
N GLN A 420 2.51 2.10 -26.81
CA GLN A 420 1.86 1.78 -28.08
C GLN A 420 1.90 0.27 -28.40
N VAL A 421 2.97 -0.43 -28.02
CA VAL A 421 3.10 -1.89 -28.20
C VAL A 421 2.06 -2.61 -27.35
N VAL A 422 1.94 -2.20 -26.09
CA VAL A 422 0.94 -2.73 -25.14
C VAL A 422 -0.47 -2.45 -25.65
N GLN A 423 -0.75 -1.21 -26.04
CA GLN A 423 -2.06 -0.81 -26.57
C GLN A 423 -2.44 -1.60 -27.82
N LEU A 424 -1.53 -1.70 -28.79
CA LEU A 424 -1.77 -2.44 -30.03
C LEU A 424 -2.10 -3.91 -29.74
N TYR A 425 -1.32 -4.56 -28.88
CA TYR A 425 -1.54 -5.95 -28.49
C TYR A 425 -2.92 -6.13 -27.85
N TYR A 426 -3.28 -5.33 -26.84
CA TYR A 426 -4.55 -5.50 -26.13
C TYR A 426 -5.76 -5.06 -26.94
N VAL A 427 -5.64 -4.08 -27.84
CA VAL A 427 -6.72 -3.76 -28.79
C VAL A 427 -6.97 -4.93 -29.74
N GLN A 428 -5.91 -5.59 -30.22
CA GLN A 428 -6.07 -6.80 -31.04
C GLN A 428 -6.64 -7.96 -30.23
N TYR A 429 -6.21 -8.14 -28.98
CA TYR A 429 -6.71 -9.18 -28.08
C TYR A 429 -8.20 -9.01 -27.80
N LEU A 430 -8.62 -7.79 -27.45
CA LEU A 430 -10.02 -7.45 -27.18
C LEU A 430 -10.92 -7.74 -28.40
N ASN A 431 -10.48 -7.33 -29.59
CA ASN A 431 -11.28 -7.51 -30.81
C ASN A 431 -11.24 -8.93 -31.38
N GLY A 432 -10.10 -9.60 -31.28
CA GLY A 432 -9.84 -10.89 -31.93
C GLY A 432 -10.15 -12.11 -31.07
N PHE A 433 -10.12 -11.97 -29.74
CA PHE A 433 -10.34 -13.08 -28.81
C PHE A 433 -11.45 -12.77 -27.80
N ASP A 434 -11.34 -11.68 -27.02
CA ASP A 434 -12.27 -11.45 -25.91
C ASP A 434 -13.70 -11.19 -26.39
N ALA A 435 -13.90 -10.36 -27.42
CA ALA A 435 -15.23 -10.05 -27.93
C ALA A 435 -15.96 -11.28 -28.50
N PRO A 436 -15.37 -12.11 -29.38
CA PRO A 436 -16.00 -13.36 -29.82
C PRO A 436 -16.27 -14.35 -28.68
N ALA A 437 -15.35 -14.49 -27.73
CA ALA A 437 -15.52 -15.38 -26.58
C ALA A 437 -16.66 -14.91 -25.68
N LEU A 438 -16.74 -13.60 -25.41
CA LEU A 438 -17.83 -13.00 -24.66
C LEU A 438 -19.18 -13.17 -25.37
N GLU A 439 -19.24 -12.95 -26.68
CA GLU A 439 -20.44 -13.16 -27.48
C GLU A 439 -20.95 -14.61 -27.37
N THR A 440 -20.03 -15.57 -27.49
CA THR A 440 -20.34 -17.01 -27.34
C THR A 440 -20.88 -17.31 -25.92
N ALA A 441 -20.23 -16.77 -24.89
CA ALA A 441 -20.67 -16.94 -23.51
C ALA A 441 -22.08 -16.35 -23.26
N LEU A 442 -22.37 -15.19 -23.85
CA LEU A 442 -23.68 -14.53 -23.72
C LEU A 442 -24.81 -15.27 -24.43
N GLN A 443 -24.53 -15.88 -25.58
CA GLN A 443 -25.50 -16.74 -26.27
C GLN A 443 -25.87 -17.98 -25.44
N GLY A 444 -24.95 -18.46 -24.60
CA GLY A 444 -25.17 -19.59 -23.69
C GLY A 444 -26.05 -19.31 -22.47
N ILE A 445 -26.46 -18.05 -22.22
CA ILE A 445 -27.23 -17.68 -21.02
C ILE A 445 -28.71 -17.42 -21.37
N PRO A 446 -29.64 -18.33 -21.02
CA PRO A 446 -31.07 -18.11 -21.21
C PRO A 446 -31.58 -17.02 -20.26
N GLY A 447 -32.48 -16.15 -20.74
CA GLY A 447 -33.25 -15.26 -19.85
C GLY A 447 -32.58 -14.00 -19.31
N ILE A 448 -31.41 -13.56 -19.83
CA ILE A 448 -30.86 -12.22 -19.46
C ILE A 448 -31.90 -11.12 -19.79
N PRO A 449 -32.31 -10.27 -18.81
CA PRO A 449 -33.20 -9.13 -19.04
C PRO A 449 -32.65 -8.14 -20.08
N GLU A 450 -33.52 -7.44 -20.81
CA GLU A 450 -33.09 -6.49 -21.86
C GLU A 450 -32.19 -5.36 -21.35
N GLU A 451 -32.37 -4.90 -20.11
CA GLU A 451 -31.48 -3.91 -19.45
C GLU A 451 -30.04 -4.45 -19.26
N GLY A 452 -29.89 -5.78 -19.08
CA GLY A 452 -28.60 -6.46 -18.98
C GLY A 452 -27.97 -6.78 -20.33
N ARG A 453 -28.77 -7.21 -21.33
CA ARG A 453 -28.29 -7.48 -22.70
C ARG A 453 -27.95 -6.21 -23.48
N GLY A 454 -28.76 -5.16 -23.34
CA GLY A 454 -28.82 -4.04 -24.29
C GLY A 454 -27.83 -2.90 -24.07
N ALA A 455 -27.44 -2.57 -22.84
CA ALA A 455 -26.65 -1.36 -22.58
C ALA A 455 -25.18 -1.60 -22.15
N PRO A 456 -24.84 -2.42 -21.14
CA PRO A 456 -23.44 -2.61 -20.72
C PRO A 456 -22.72 -3.67 -21.56
N LEU A 457 -23.33 -4.85 -21.73
CA LEU A 457 -22.74 -5.98 -22.44
C LEU A 457 -22.78 -5.78 -23.96
N GLY A 458 -23.91 -5.29 -24.49
CA GLY A 458 -23.99 -4.76 -25.85
C GLY A 458 -23.00 -3.61 -26.09
N GLY A 459 -22.84 -2.70 -25.12
CA GLY A 459 -21.86 -1.61 -25.18
C GLY A 459 -20.40 -2.08 -25.19
N LEU A 460 -20.06 -3.17 -24.51
CA LEU A 460 -18.74 -3.79 -24.58
C LEU A 460 -18.47 -4.43 -25.95
N LEU A 461 -19.48 -5.04 -26.57
CA LEU A 461 -19.39 -5.63 -27.92
C LEU A 461 -19.38 -4.57 -29.04
N HIS A 462 -20.04 -3.44 -28.83
CA HIS A 462 -20.21 -2.35 -29.80
C HIS A 462 -19.33 -1.13 -29.53
N CYS A 463 -18.44 -1.20 -28.52
CA CYS A 463 -17.44 -0.15 -28.28
C CYS A 463 -16.66 0.08 -29.59
N PRO A 464 -16.51 1.33 -30.08
CA PRO A 464 -15.99 1.59 -31.41
C PRO A 464 -14.65 0.89 -31.61
N ARG A 465 -14.68 -0.16 -32.44
CA ARG A 465 -13.48 -0.83 -32.93
C ARG A 465 -12.64 0.29 -33.53
N PRO A 466 -11.40 0.54 -33.07
CA PRO A 466 -10.53 1.47 -33.76
C PRO A 466 -10.49 0.99 -35.21
N GLY A 467 -11.14 1.75 -36.09
CA GLY A 467 -11.29 1.36 -37.47
C GLY A 467 -9.89 1.05 -37.97
N ALA A 468 -9.77 -0.06 -38.68
CA ALA A 468 -8.65 -0.28 -39.57
C ALA A 468 -8.69 0.83 -40.64
N GLN A 469 -8.32 2.06 -40.26
CA GLN A 469 -7.67 2.95 -41.20
C GLN A 469 -6.40 2.21 -41.55
N GLN A 470 -6.45 1.53 -42.68
CA GLN A 470 -5.27 1.21 -43.48
C GLN A 470 -4.45 2.51 -43.55
N SER A 471 -3.49 2.68 -42.65
CA SER A 471 -2.44 3.64 -42.86
C SER A 471 -1.73 3.13 -44.11
N ARG A 472 -1.98 3.76 -45.26
CA ARG A 472 -1.07 3.70 -46.39
C ARG A 472 0.29 4.13 -45.84
N ALA A 473 1.12 3.17 -45.47
CA ALA A 473 2.49 3.43 -45.12
C ALA A 473 3.14 4.15 -46.31
N PRO A 474 3.77 5.33 -46.13
CA PRO A 474 4.57 5.90 -47.19
C PRO A 474 5.71 4.94 -47.47
N ARG A 475 5.83 4.49 -48.73
CA ARG A 475 6.93 3.64 -49.19
C ARG A 475 8.26 4.26 -48.75
N PRO A 476 9.17 3.51 -48.12
CA PRO A 476 10.48 4.06 -47.78
C PRO A 476 11.22 4.37 -49.08
N LYS A 477 11.63 5.63 -49.25
CA LYS A 477 12.56 6.03 -50.31
C LYS A 477 13.86 5.26 -50.06
N ARG A 478 14.32 4.53 -51.09
CA ARG A 478 15.63 3.88 -51.15
C ARG A 478 16.72 4.91 -50.81
N ALA A 479 17.32 4.79 -49.64
CA ALA A 479 18.63 5.33 -49.36
C ALA A 479 19.63 4.19 -49.57
N ALA A 480 20.56 4.40 -50.50
CA ALA A 480 21.64 3.47 -50.81
C ALA A 480 22.56 3.31 -49.59
N ALA A 481 22.75 2.08 -49.14
CA ALA A 481 23.87 1.68 -48.30
C ALA A 481 24.50 0.46 -48.97
N GLY A 482 25.77 0.62 -49.37
CA GLY A 482 26.54 -0.41 -50.05
C GLY A 482 26.69 -1.66 -49.18
N LEU A 483 26.22 -2.79 -49.70
CA LEU A 483 26.47 -4.11 -49.15
C LEU A 483 27.69 -4.70 -49.85
N VAL A 484 28.78 -4.83 -49.09
CA VAL A 484 29.92 -5.69 -49.43
C VAL A 484 29.43 -7.13 -49.42
N ARG A 485 29.65 -7.79 -50.55
CA ARG A 485 29.22 -9.13 -50.93
C ARG A 485 30.22 -10.16 -50.37
N LEU A 486 29.77 -11.07 -49.52
CA LEU A 486 30.48 -12.31 -49.22
C LEU A 486 29.53 -13.49 -49.49
N GLN A 487 29.76 -14.12 -50.64
CA GLN A 487 29.17 -15.39 -51.06
C GLN A 487 30.07 -16.53 -50.57
N LEU A 488 29.51 -17.50 -49.83
CA LEU A 488 29.98 -18.89 -49.76
C LEU A 488 28.72 -19.75 -49.56
N HIS A 489 28.12 -20.21 -50.67
CA HIS A 489 28.26 -21.55 -51.25
C HIS A 489 27.52 -22.65 -50.48
N SER A 490 26.55 -23.22 -51.18
CA SER A 490 25.61 -24.24 -50.76
C SER A 490 26.17 -25.61 -51.06
N GLU A 491 26.06 -26.55 -50.13
CA GLU A 491 26.05 -27.98 -50.46
C GLU A 491 25.00 -28.68 -49.59
N ARG A 492 23.98 -29.24 -50.26
CA ARG A 492 23.20 -30.40 -49.79
C ARG A 492 23.78 -31.64 -50.49
N PRO A 493 23.60 -32.86 -49.96
CA PRO A 493 22.50 -33.69 -50.49
C PRO A 493 21.82 -34.66 -49.49
N ALA A 494 20.64 -35.15 -49.93
CA ALA A 494 19.88 -36.39 -49.64
C ALA A 494 19.65 -36.84 -48.18
N ALA A 495 18.42 -36.90 -47.66
CA ALA A 495 17.34 -37.88 -47.92
C ALA A 495 17.72 -39.35 -47.62
N THR A 496 17.10 -39.95 -46.59
CA THR A 496 16.05 -41.00 -46.65
C THR A 496 16.14 -41.98 -45.44
N VAL A 497 14.96 -42.46 -45.00
CA VAL A 497 14.67 -43.72 -44.26
C VAL A 497 14.60 -43.69 -42.71
N GLU A 498 13.35 -43.68 -42.21
CA GLU A 498 12.91 -44.33 -40.96
C GLU A 498 12.76 -45.85 -41.18
N PRO A 499 12.92 -46.72 -40.16
CA PRO A 499 11.70 -47.23 -39.50
C PRO A 499 11.78 -47.58 -37.99
N ALA A 500 10.67 -47.34 -37.31
CA ALA A 500 9.91 -48.14 -36.31
C ALA A 500 10.58 -49.03 -35.22
N ARG A 501 10.12 -48.76 -33.97
CA ARG A 501 9.70 -49.65 -32.85
C ARG A 501 10.63 -50.78 -32.34
N ALA A 502 10.95 -50.75 -31.04
CA ALA A 502 10.32 -51.58 -29.98
C ALA A 502 11.15 -51.67 -28.67
N ALA A 503 10.40 -51.67 -27.55
CA ALA A 503 10.60 -52.43 -26.30
C ALA A 503 11.87 -52.24 -25.40
N ALA A 504 11.61 -51.77 -24.17
CA ALA A 504 12.33 -52.08 -22.93
C ALA A 504 12.17 -53.59 -22.55
N PRO A 505 12.77 -54.19 -21.48
CA PRO A 505 13.35 -53.58 -20.27
C PRO A 505 14.63 -54.26 -19.70
N GLY A 506 15.19 -53.72 -18.60
CA GLY A 506 16.10 -54.48 -17.72
C GLY A 506 17.17 -53.67 -16.97
N LEU A 507 16.86 -53.28 -15.73
CA LEU A 507 17.84 -53.11 -14.63
C LEU A 507 18.25 -54.52 -14.13
N PRO A 508 19.35 -54.76 -13.35
CA PRO A 508 19.73 -53.91 -12.21
C PRO A 508 21.23 -53.89 -11.75
N HIS A 509 21.43 -53.07 -10.69
CA HIS A 509 22.34 -53.24 -9.55
C HIS A 509 23.81 -52.71 -9.53
N GLU A 510 24.03 -51.88 -8.51
CA GLU A 510 25.18 -51.79 -7.57
C GLU A 510 26.33 -50.76 -7.77
N HIS A 511 26.36 -49.83 -6.80
CA HIS A 511 27.47 -49.05 -6.24
C HIS A 511 28.60 -49.96 -5.65
N PRO A 512 29.84 -49.51 -5.33
CA PRO A 512 30.11 -48.29 -4.52
C PRO A 512 31.47 -47.54 -4.63
N ARG A 513 31.47 -46.32 -4.02
CA ARG A 513 32.52 -45.63 -3.23
C ARG A 513 33.84 -45.07 -3.85
N VAL A 514 33.96 -43.75 -3.64
CA VAL A 514 35.06 -42.74 -3.55
C VAL A 514 36.17 -43.23 -2.55
N PRO A 515 37.48 -42.81 -2.54
CA PRO A 515 37.90 -41.40 -2.43
C PRO A 515 39.33 -40.90 -2.85
N HIS A 516 39.48 -39.56 -2.74
CA HIS A 516 40.68 -38.73 -2.52
C HIS A 516 41.71 -38.53 -3.66
N GLN A 517 42.07 -37.27 -4.01
CA GLN A 517 43.11 -36.45 -3.36
C GLN A 517 43.36 -35.10 -4.08
N ASP A 518 44.03 -34.21 -3.33
CA ASP A 518 44.34 -32.80 -3.54
C ASP A 518 45.26 -32.42 -4.72
N GLY A 519 45.25 -31.14 -5.11
CA GLY A 519 46.29 -30.54 -5.96
C GLY A 519 46.17 -29.02 -6.12
N ARG A 520 46.92 -28.26 -5.33
CA ARG A 520 47.10 -26.79 -5.43
C ARG A 520 47.97 -26.40 -6.64
N LEU A 521 47.58 -25.31 -7.32
CA LEU A 521 48.32 -24.14 -7.88
C LEU A 521 49.69 -24.35 -8.58
N PRO A 522 50.04 -23.55 -9.65
CA PRO A 522 50.23 -22.10 -9.52
C PRO A 522 49.91 -21.20 -10.73
N ARG A 523 49.87 -19.87 -10.48
CA ARG A 523 49.85 -18.75 -11.45
C ARG A 523 51.20 -18.59 -12.17
N PRO A 524 51.26 -17.80 -13.26
CA PRO A 524 51.88 -16.46 -13.12
C PRO A 524 51.23 -15.31 -13.96
N ALA A 525 51.47 -14.07 -13.48
CA ALA A 525 51.80 -12.77 -14.15
C ALA A 525 51.30 -12.46 -15.59
N ALA A 526 51.00 -11.23 -16.04
CA ALA A 526 51.07 -9.86 -15.52
C ALA A 526 50.45 -8.86 -16.55
N ARG A 527 50.07 -7.67 -16.04
CA ARG A 527 50.03 -6.32 -16.69
C ARG A 527 49.18 -6.08 -17.95
N ARG A 528 48.24 -5.13 -17.86
CA ARG A 528 48.40 -3.77 -18.43
C ARG A 528 47.33 -2.79 -17.91
N ASP A 529 47.81 -1.59 -17.60
CA ASP A 529 47.10 -0.39 -17.18
C ASP A 529 46.05 0.09 -18.19
N LEU A 530 45.00 0.77 -17.70
CA LEU A 530 44.66 2.14 -18.09
C LEU A 530 43.64 2.73 -17.11
N ARG A 531 43.97 3.94 -16.62
CA ARG A 531 43.25 4.73 -15.60
C ARG A 531 42.08 5.56 -16.20
N PRO A 532 41.21 6.10 -15.33
CA PRO A 532 39.92 6.70 -15.67
C PRO A 532 40.01 8.20 -15.99
N LEU A 533 39.00 8.72 -16.70
CA LEU A 533 38.79 10.14 -16.96
C LEU A 533 38.12 10.83 -15.76
N HIS A 534 38.82 11.84 -15.24
CA HIS A 534 38.36 12.82 -14.26
C HIS A 534 37.57 13.96 -14.95
N LEU A 535 36.52 14.45 -14.27
CA LEU A 535 36.17 15.89 -14.20
C LEU A 535 36.05 16.21 -12.70
N LEU A 536 37.06 16.80 -12.07
CA LEU A 536 37.30 18.25 -11.89
C LEU A 536 36.25 18.98 -11.04
N CYS A 537 36.57 19.13 -9.75
CA CYS A 537 36.40 20.37 -8.99
C CYS A 537 37.60 20.52 -8.03
N ALA A 538 38.52 21.43 -8.37
CA ALA A 538 39.37 22.16 -7.42
C ALA A 538 38.51 23.20 -6.66
N ALA A 539 38.86 23.83 -5.55
CA ALA A 539 40.05 23.97 -4.71
C ALA A 539 39.53 24.12 -3.26
N GLY A 540 40.26 23.83 -2.19
CA GLY A 540 41.48 24.53 -1.82
C GLY A 540 42.18 23.89 -0.61
N ARG A 541 43.49 24.18 -0.56
CA ARG A 541 44.50 23.68 0.36
C ARG A 541 44.51 24.46 1.66
N ASN A 542 44.87 23.77 2.76
CA ASN A 542 45.83 24.12 3.82
C ASN A 542 45.59 23.11 4.95
N GLY A 543 46.53 22.37 5.55
CA GLY A 543 47.98 22.32 5.49
C GLY A 543 48.48 21.69 6.79
N GLY A 544 48.97 20.45 6.73
CA GLY A 544 50.00 19.89 7.61
C GLY A 544 49.67 19.44 9.06
N PRO A 545 50.48 18.52 9.65
CA PRO A 545 50.05 17.51 10.65
C PRO A 545 51.01 17.51 11.89
N PRO A 546 51.41 16.42 12.60
CA PRO A 546 50.88 15.05 12.84
C PRO A 546 51.01 14.52 14.32
N VAL A 547 50.62 13.23 14.56
CA VAL A 547 51.24 12.24 15.53
C VAL A 547 50.92 12.46 17.04
N ALA A 548 50.72 11.52 17.99
CA ALA A 548 51.04 10.10 18.24
C ALA A 548 50.09 9.55 19.37
N VAL A 549 49.61 8.29 19.37
CA VAL A 549 50.22 7.06 19.98
C VAL A 549 49.90 6.82 21.49
N VAL A 550 49.23 5.67 21.73
CA VAL A 550 49.37 4.69 22.87
C VAL A 550 48.47 4.74 24.12
N ARG A 551 47.67 3.65 24.20
CA ARG A 551 47.36 2.69 25.29
C ARG A 551 47.36 3.13 26.76
N ARG A 552 46.30 2.71 27.47
CA ARG A 552 46.23 1.78 28.65
C ARG A 552 44.73 1.52 28.91
N LEU A 553 44.11 0.34 28.83
CA LEU A 553 44.24 -0.97 29.53
C LEU A 553 44.07 -0.94 31.06
N HIS A 554 43.14 -1.80 31.53
CA HIS A 554 42.73 -2.22 32.89
C HIS A 554 41.58 -1.43 33.53
N GLY A 555 40.59 -2.01 34.20
CA GLY A 555 40.21 -3.40 34.51
C GLY A 555 38.85 -3.33 35.23
N SER A 556 37.89 -4.21 34.93
CA SER A 556 37.47 -5.35 35.77
C SER A 556 36.92 -5.01 37.17
N GLY A 557 35.70 -5.50 37.45
CA GLY A 557 35.09 -5.62 38.80
C GLY A 557 33.73 -4.92 38.89
N VAL A 558 32.59 -5.57 38.64
CA VAL A 558 31.87 -6.51 39.53
C VAL A 558 31.51 -5.84 40.86
N GLU A 559 30.27 -5.36 41.02
CA GLU A 559 29.26 -5.90 41.94
C GLU A 559 27.96 -5.06 42.00
N ARG A 560 26.86 -5.77 42.21
CA ARG A 560 25.47 -5.35 42.45
C ARG A 560 25.26 -5.29 43.99
N PRO A 561 24.06 -5.01 44.58
CA PRO A 561 22.84 -4.33 44.13
C PRO A 561 22.16 -3.44 45.23
N ARG A 562 20.90 -2.99 44.96
CA ARG A 562 19.83 -2.59 45.93
C ARG A 562 20.09 -1.24 46.66
N THR A 563 19.15 -0.33 46.92
CA THR A 563 17.68 -0.28 46.90
C THR A 563 17.27 1.18 47.17
N ARG A 564 16.10 1.59 46.66
CA ARG A 564 15.13 2.57 47.22
C ARG A 564 15.62 3.98 47.63
N GLY A 565 15.03 4.99 47.01
CA GLY A 565 14.92 6.34 47.60
C GLY A 565 14.70 7.46 46.57
N ARG A 566 13.44 7.76 46.25
CA ARG A 566 12.99 9.15 45.99
C ARG A 566 12.56 9.74 47.36
N PRO A 567 12.46 11.07 47.59
CA PRO A 567 12.07 12.12 46.61
C PRO A 567 12.72 13.52 46.81
N CYS A 568 12.24 14.51 46.03
CA CYS A 568 12.29 15.98 46.22
C CYS A 568 13.61 16.69 45.82
N SER A 569 13.67 17.38 44.67
CA SER A 569 13.19 18.75 44.35
C SER A 569 14.15 19.87 44.80
N HIS A 570 14.87 20.48 43.85
CA HIS A 570 14.96 21.94 43.63
C HIS A 570 15.85 22.28 42.43
N GLU A 571 15.32 23.19 41.61
CA GLU A 571 15.91 24.30 40.82
C GLU A 571 17.38 24.27 40.36
N GLY A 572 17.57 24.73 39.11
CA GLY A 572 18.85 25.22 38.62
C GLY A 572 18.92 25.35 37.10
N ASP A 573 18.61 26.54 36.60
CA ASP A 573 18.78 26.97 35.20
C ASP A 573 20.19 26.71 34.65
N GLY A 574 20.27 26.34 33.37
CA GLY A 574 21.53 26.16 32.65
C GLY A 574 21.32 26.08 31.15
N VAL A 575 21.27 27.26 30.51
CA VAL A 575 21.29 27.46 29.07
C VAL A 575 22.60 26.91 28.49
N LEU A 576 22.54 25.93 27.59
CA LEU A 576 23.62 25.61 26.65
C LEU A 576 23.03 25.20 25.30
N ALA A 577 23.19 26.10 24.33
CA ALA A 577 22.94 25.86 22.93
C ALA A 577 23.95 24.82 22.39
N HIS A 578 23.50 23.85 21.61
CA HIS A 578 24.38 23.11 20.72
C HIS A 578 23.74 22.82 19.37
N CYS A 579 24.49 23.21 18.34
CA CYS A 579 24.20 23.14 16.92
C CYS A 579 23.70 21.78 16.44
N SER A 580 22.68 21.88 15.59
CA SER A 580 22.22 20.89 14.63
C SER A 580 23.28 20.66 13.56
N ASP A 581 23.65 19.41 13.28
CA ASP A 581 24.16 18.99 11.96
C ASP A 581 24.20 17.46 11.83
N VAL A 582 23.01 16.84 11.84
CA VAL A 582 22.78 15.49 11.26
C VAL A 582 21.36 15.47 10.67
N GLY A 583 21.04 16.43 9.81
CA GLY A 583 19.68 16.66 9.30
C GLY A 583 19.45 16.29 7.83
N ASP A 584 20.47 16.34 6.97
CA ASP A 584 20.21 16.54 5.53
C ASP A 584 20.29 15.28 4.64
N ALA A 585 20.57 14.11 5.21
CA ALA A 585 20.57 12.83 4.46
C ALA A 585 19.25 12.05 4.58
N ARG A 586 18.47 12.26 5.66
CA ARG A 586 17.17 11.58 5.88
C ARG A 586 16.02 12.23 5.13
N GLY A 587 16.11 13.54 4.85
CA GLY A 587 15.07 14.29 4.14
C GLY A 587 14.88 13.89 2.68
N ARG A 588 15.95 13.49 1.98
CA ARG A 588 15.90 13.19 0.53
C ARG A 588 15.34 11.79 0.22
N ILE A 589 15.55 10.81 1.11
CA ILE A 589 14.96 9.47 0.98
C ILE A 589 13.44 9.50 1.30
N GLY A 590 13.03 10.30 2.29
CA GLY A 590 11.61 10.50 2.63
C GLY A 590 10.80 11.29 1.59
N GLN A 591 11.44 12.06 0.72
CA GLN A 591 10.76 12.78 -0.37
C GLN A 591 10.47 11.85 -1.56
N VAL A 592 11.41 10.98 -1.94
CA VAL A 592 11.22 9.97 -3.00
C VAL A 592 10.16 8.92 -2.59
N ALA A 593 10.09 8.56 -1.31
CA ALA A 593 9.04 7.69 -0.79
C ALA A 593 7.64 8.35 -0.86
N ARG A 594 7.54 9.67 -0.62
CA ARG A 594 6.29 10.43 -0.77
C ARG A 594 5.81 10.49 -2.22
N ASP A 595 6.73 10.60 -3.17
CA ASP A 595 6.40 10.64 -4.60
C ASP A 595 6.00 9.25 -5.15
N LEU A 596 6.58 8.17 -4.61
CA LEU A 596 6.20 6.79 -4.96
C LEU A 596 4.83 6.38 -4.39
N VAL A 597 4.46 6.86 -3.19
CA VAL A 597 3.14 6.63 -2.59
C VAL A 597 2.03 7.41 -3.34
N GLY A 598 2.36 8.56 -3.93
CA GLY A 598 1.40 9.39 -4.69
C GLY A 598 1.05 8.90 -6.10
N LEU A 599 1.88 8.04 -6.71
CA LEU A 599 1.73 7.64 -8.12
C LEU A 599 0.93 6.34 -8.34
N GLY A 600 0.46 5.69 -7.27
CA GLY A 600 -0.31 4.44 -7.35
C GLY A 600 -1.83 4.61 -7.45
N ARG A 601 -2.36 5.83 -7.60
CA ARG A 601 -3.81 6.12 -7.48
C ARG A 601 -4.38 7.09 -8.51
N ARG A 602 -3.97 6.99 -9.78
CA ARG A 602 -4.71 7.64 -10.88
C ARG A 602 -5.37 6.57 -11.75
N GLY A 603 -6.69 6.45 -11.64
CA GLY A 603 -7.54 5.79 -12.64
C GLY A 603 -7.52 6.55 -13.97
N PRO A 604 -8.14 6.01 -15.03
CA PRO A 604 -8.02 6.56 -16.37
C PRO A 604 -8.68 7.93 -16.44
N ILE A 605 -7.89 8.96 -16.70
CA ILE A 605 -8.39 10.27 -17.11
C ILE A 605 -8.85 10.11 -18.55
N LEU A 606 -10.17 10.13 -18.76
CA LEU A 606 -10.77 10.40 -20.06
C LEU A 606 -10.28 11.79 -20.52
N LEU A 607 -9.31 11.81 -21.43
CA LEU A 607 -8.89 13.02 -22.13
C LEU A 607 -9.96 13.36 -23.17
N PRO A 608 -10.59 14.55 -23.13
CA PRO A 608 -11.38 15.03 -24.26
C PRO A 608 -10.43 15.38 -25.42
N ALA A 609 -10.86 15.03 -26.64
CA ALA A 609 -10.16 15.28 -27.90
C ALA A 609 -9.79 16.78 -28.09
N PRO A 610 -8.69 17.09 -28.80
CA PRO A 610 -8.22 18.46 -28.96
C PRO A 610 -9.12 19.23 -29.93
N ARG A 611 -9.85 20.23 -29.42
CA ARG A 611 -10.39 21.30 -30.27
C ARG A 611 -9.27 22.28 -30.59
N THR A 612 -9.05 22.45 -31.88
CA THR A 612 -8.19 23.46 -32.51
C THR A 612 -8.46 24.87 -31.96
N PHE A 613 -7.47 25.46 -31.29
CA PHE A 613 -7.44 26.89 -30.97
C PHE A 613 -6.45 27.58 -31.92
N HIS A 614 -6.97 28.17 -32.99
CA HIS A 614 -6.31 29.20 -33.77
C HIS A 614 -6.81 30.56 -33.25
N GLN A 615 -5.90 31.54 -33.19
CA GLN A 615 -6.11 32.99 -33.00
C GLN A 615 -6.41 33.47 -31.57
N ALA A 616 -5.42 34.13 -30.96
CA ALA A 616 -5.46 35.57 -30.63
C ALA A 616 -4.36 35.91 -29.61
N VAL A 617 -3.18 36.29 -30.09
CA VAL A 617 -2.22 37.08 -29.29
C VAL A 617 -1.96 38.35 -30.08
N SER A 618 -2.64 39.42 -29.69
CA SER A 618 -2.25 40.79 -30.03
C SER A 618 -2.87 41.75 -29.03
N ARG A 619 -2.03 42.64 -28.48
CA ARG A 619 -2.31 43.80 -27.61
C ARG A 619 -2.49 43.44 -26.13
N GLY A 620 -1.79 44.05 -25.16
CA GLY A 620 -0.87 45.18 -25.15
C GLY A 620 -1.01 45.93 -23.82
N ARG A 621 0.15 46.28 -23.22
CA ARG A 621 0.41 47.03 -21.98
C ARG A 621 0.43 46.24 -20.68
#